data_AF-A0A401JEF2-F1
#
_entry.id   AF-A0A401JEF2-F1
#
_cell.length_a   1.000
_cell.length_b   1.000
_cell.length_c   1.000
_cell.angle_alpha   90.00
_cell.angle_beta   90.00
_cell.angle_gamma   90.00
#
_symmetry.space_group_name_H-M   'P 1'
#
loop_
_entity.id
_entity.type
_entity.pdbx_description
1 polymer ?
#
loop_
_entity_poly.entity_id
_entity_poly.type
_entity_poly.pdbx_seq_one_letter_code
_entity_poly.pdbx_strand_id
1 'polypeptide(L)' 'MKLLTQYNLDELKLVYLCLHAALPDNPPLMDSELLQDLQTHLQQMAKANGVDVSHHAQWATWLNNGVLLKRV' A
#
# COMPACT_ATOMS: atom_id res chain seq x y z
N MET A 1 3.53 -21.75 0.16
CA MET A 1 3.48 -20.27 0.31
C MET A 1 2.05 -19.81 0.08
N LYS A 2 1.61 -18.76 0.79
CA LYS A 2 0.31 -18.11 0.55
C LYS A 2 0.44 -17.05 -0.54
N LEU A 3 -0.60 -16.84 -1.33
CA LEU A 3 -0.73 -15.71 -2.26
C LEU A 3 -1.03 -14.42 -1.49
N LEU A 4 -0.70 -13.27 -2.07
CA LEU A 4 -1.00 -11.95 -1.48
C LEU A 4 -2.48 -11.81 -1.09
N THR A 5 -3.38 -12.34 -1.91
CA THR A 5 -4.84 -12.32 -1.70
C THR A 5 -5.32 -13.09 -0.46
N GLN A 6 -4.46 -13.89 0.17
CA GLN A 6 -4.78 -14.74 1.32
C GLN A 6 -4.31 -14.15 2.65
N TYR A 7 -3.57 -13.02 2.63
CA TYR A 7 -3.17 -12.30 3.83
C TYR A 7 -4.23 -11.30 4.25
N ASN A 8 -4.16 -10.84 5.50
CA ASN A 8 -5.04 -9.79 5.99
C ASN A 8 -4.72 -8.48 5.25
N LEU A 9 -5.76 -7.81 4.75
CA LEU A 9 -5.64 -6.54 4.05
C LEU A 9 -4.90 -5.47 4.89
N ASP A 10 -5.16 -5.39 6.19
CA ASP A 10 -4.51 -4.40 7.07
C ASP A 10 -3.01 -4.67 7.23
N GLU A 11 -2.63 -5.95 7.26
CA GLU A 11 -1.22 -6.37 7.28
C GLU A 11 -0.52 -5.99 5.97
N LEU A 12 -1.17 -6.23 4.82
CA LEU A 12 -0.65 -5.86 3.51
C LEU A 12 -0.47 -4.34 3.37
N LYS A 13 -1.43 -3.54 3.87
CA LYS A 13 -1.32 -2.08 3.92
C LYS A 13 -0.12 -1.62 4.76
N LEU A 14 0.06 -2.21 5.94
CA LEU A 14 1.19 -1.91 6.82
C LEU A 14 2.53 -2.22 6.14
N VAL A 15 2.66 -3.42 5.57
CA VAL A 15 3.88 -3.84 4.87
C VAL A 15 4.19 -2.90 3.70
N TYR A 16 3.17 -2.57 2.89
CA TYR A 16 3.33 -1.60 1.80
C TYR A 16 3.81 -0.24 2.31
N LEU A 17 3.21 0.30 3.36
CA LEU A 17 3.61 1.58 3.95
C LEU A 17 5.06 1.55 4.45
N CYS A 18 5.48 0.48 5.12
CA CYS A 18 6.85 0.31 5.57
C CYS A 18 7.85 0.28 4.40
N LEU A 19 7.56 -0.52 3.35
CA LEU A 19 8.42 -0.62 2.17
C LEU A 19 8.47 0.70 1.39
N HIS A 20 7.32 1.36 1.23
CA HIS A 20 7.23 2.64 0.54
C HIS A 20 7.95 3.76 1.31
N ALA A 21 7.91 3.75 2.65
CA ALA A 21 8.65 4.70 3.47
C ALA A 21 10.17 4.50 3.40
N ALA A 22 10.62 3.27 3.12
CA ALA A 22 12.03 2.92 2.99
C ALA A 22 12.62 3.25 1.60
N LEU A 23 11.80 3.64 0.61
CA LEU A 23 12.25 3.95 -0.76
C LEU A 23 13.37 4.99 -0.84
N PRO A 24 13.36 6.11 -0.08
CA PRO A 24 14.42 7.12 -0.15
C PRO A 24 15.80 6.55 0.22
N ASP A 25 15.84 5.63 1.18
CA ASP A 25 17.07 5.01 1.68
C ASP A 25 17.42 3.71 0.93
N ASN A 26 16.47 3.15 0.17
CA ASN A 26 16.62 1.89 -0.55
C ASN A 26 16.09 1.99 -1.99
N PRO A 27 16.76 2.76 -2.88
CA PRO A 27 16.34 2.91 -4.27
C PRO A 27 16.04 1.61 -5.04
N PRO A 28 16.75 0.48 -4.82
CA PRO A 28 16.43 -0.78 -5.50
C PRO A 28 15.03 -1.33 -5.22
N LEU A 29 14.35 -0.87 -4.16
CA LEU A 29 12.96 -1.25 -3.91
C LEU A 29 12.00 -0.72 -4.99
N MET A 30 12.35 0.34 -5.72
CA MET A 30 11.54 0.85 -6.84
C MET A 30 11.40 -0.18 -7.98
N ASP A 31 12.41 -1.03 -8.15
CA ASP A 31 12.43 -2.09 -9.16
C ASP A 31 11.93 -3.45 -8.61
N SER A 32 11.41 -3.47 -7.37
CA SER A 32 10.95 -4.70 -6.74
C SER A 32 9.60 -5.15 -7.32
N GLU A 33 9.60 -6.28 -8.02
CA GLU A 33 8.37 -6.92 -8.53
C GLU A 33 7.37 -7.21 -7.39
N LEU A 34 7.84 -7.63 -6.22
CA LEU A 34 6.98 -7.88 -5.07
C LEU A 34 6.28 -6.60 -4.58
N LEU A 35 6.99 -5.46 -4.53
CA LEU A 35 6.40 -4.19 -4.15
C LEU A 35 5.37 -3.72 -5.18
N GLN A 36 5.67 -3.92 -6.47
CA GLN A 36 4.77 -3.61 -7.57
C GLN A 36 3.49 -4.46 -7.51
N ASP A 37 3.61 -5.76 -7.24
CA ASP A 37 2.48 -6.68 -7.09
C ASP A 37 1.61 -6.31 -5.87
N LEU A 38 2.25 -5.98 -4.75
CA LEU A 38 1.58 -5.53 -3.54
C LEU A 38 0.81 -4.23 -3.78
N GLN A 39 1.44 -3.24 -4.44
CA GLN A 39 0.78 -1.99 -4.79
C GLN A 39 -0.43 -2.24 -5.70
N THR A 40 -0.27 -3.08 -6.73
CA THR A 40 -1.33 -3.41 -7.68
C THR A 40 -2.51 -4.07 -6.98
N HIS A 41 -2.24 -5.03 -6.09
CA HIS A 41 -3.27 -5.71 -5.31
C HIS A 41 -4.02 -4.73 -4.39
N LEU A 42 -3.30 -3.88 -3.66
CA LEU A 42 -3.93 -2.89 -2.77
C LEU A 42 -4.76 -1.86 -3.55
N GLN A 43 -4.30 -1.42 -4.72
CA GLN A 43 -5.06 -0.52 -5.58
C GLN A 43 -6.35 -1.16 -6.09
N GLN A 44 -6.33 -2.44 -6.45
CA GLN A 44 -7.54 -3.18 -6.82
C GLN A 44 -8.53 -3.25 -5.65
N MET A 45 -8.04 -3.54 -4.45
CA MET A 45 -8.88 -3.59 -3.25
C MET A 45 -9.46 -2.22 -2.91
N ALA A 46 -8.70 -1.14 -3.03
CA ALA A 46 -9.19 0.22 -2.81
C ALA A 46 -10.26 0.62 -3.83
N LYS A 47 -10.04 0.35 -5.12
CA LYS A 47 -11.04 0.57 -6.18
C LYS A 47 -12.33 -0.19 -5.90
N ALA A 48 -12.25 -1.45 -5.44
CA ALA A 48 -13.41 -2.24 -5.04
C ALA A 48 -14.17 -1.64 -3.84
N ASN A 49 -13.50 -0.85 -3.00
CA ASN A 49 -14.10 -0.09 -1.89
C ASN A 49 -14.53 1.33 -2.30
N GLY A 50 -14.56 1.66 -3.59
CA GLY A 50 -14.97 2.98 -4.10
C GLY A 50 -13.94 4.09 -3.88
N VAL A 51 -12.70 3.75 -3.53
CA VAL A 51 -11.62 4.72 -3.34
C VAL A 51 -10.97 5.02 -4.68
N ASP A 52 -10.87 6.29 -5.02
CA ASP A 52 -10.09 6.70 -6.20
C ASP A 52 -8.60 6.73 -5.87
N VAL A 53 -7.88 5.70 -6.33
CA VAL A 53 -6.43 5.55 -6.13
C VAL A 53 -5.60 6.56 -6.91
N SER A 54 -6.19 7.26 -7.88
CA SER A 54 -5.55 8.34 -8.64
C SER A 54 -5.46 9.62 -7.79
N HIS A 55 -6.34 9.76 -6.81
CA HIS A 55 -6.30 10.83 -5.83
C HIS A 55 -5.43 10.42 -4.64
N HIS A 56 -4.20 10.96 -4.58
CA HIS A 56 -3.22 10.65 -3.55
C HIS A 56 -3.77 10.78 -2.11
N ALA A 57 -4.61 11.78 -1.84
CA ALA A 57 -5.21 11.97 -0.53
C ALA A 57 -6.20 10.85 -0.13
N GLN A 58 -7.05 10.40 -1.07
CA GLN A 58 -7.99 9.30 -0.82
C GLN A 58 -7.24 7.98 -0.66
N TRP A 59 -6.23 7.74 -1.50
CA TRP A 59 -5.34 6.58 -1.41
C TRP A 59 -4.62 6.51 -0.06
N ALA A 60 -3.96 7.60 0.34
CA ALA A 60 -3.26 7.68 1.62
C ALA A 60 -4.22 7.50 2.81
N THR A 61 -5.43 8.06 2.75
CA THR A 61 -6.44 7.90 3.80
C THR A 61 -6.88 6.44 3.91
N TRP A 62 -7.13 5.76 2.79
CA TRP A 62 -7.53 4.35 2.79
C TRP A 62 -6.43 3.40 3.26
N LEU A 63 -5.17 3.67 2.88
CA LEU A 63 -4.01 2.91 3.35
C LEU A 63 -3.84 2.99 4.87
N ASN A 64 -4.14 4.15 5.46
CA ASN A 64 -4.06 4.37 6.90
C ASN A 64 -5.36 4.04 7.63
N ASN A 65 -6.26 3.26 7.02
CA ASN A 65 -7.55 2.85 7.62
C ASN A 65 -8.40 4.03 8.12
N GLY A 66 -8.36 5.16 7.40
CA GLY A 66 -9.09 6.39 7.76
C GLY A 66 -8.40 7.24 8.84
N VAL A 67 -7.25 6.81 9.37
CA VAL A 67 -6.45 7.59 10.30
C VAL A 67 -5.52 8.51 9.52
N LEU A 68 -5.66 9.83 9.67
CA LEU A 68 -4.63 10.75 9.23
C LEU A 68 -3.37 10.52 10.09
N LEU A 69 -2.35 9.89 9.53
CA LEU A 69 -1.03 9.84 10.18
C LEU A 69 -0.54 11.28 10.36
N LYS A 70 -0.55 11.76 11.62
CA LYS A 70 0.29 12.89 11.99
C LYS A 70 1.73 12.45 11.74
N ARG A 71 2.41 13.10 10.80
CA ARG A 71 3.87 13.06 10.73
C ARG A 71 4.40 13.45 12.12
N VAL A 72 5.10 12.53 12.77
CA VAL A 72 5.93 12.80 13.96
C VAL A 72 7.28 13.29 13.46
#